data_AF-A0A7G1IGH2-F1
#
_entry.id   AF-A0A7G1IGH2-F1
#
_cell.length_a   1.000
_cell.length_b   1.000
_cell.length_c   1.000
_cell.angle_alpha   90.00
_cell.angle_beta   90.00
_cell.angle_gamma   90.00
#
_symmetry.space_group_name_H-M   'P 1'
#
loop_
_entity.id
_entity.type
_entity.pdbx_description
1 polymer ?
#
loop_
_entity_poly.entity_id
_entity_poly.type
_entity_poly.pdbx_seq_one_letter_code
_entity_poly.pdbx_strand_id
1 'polypeptide(L)'
;MSLDGVLEGKYPGVQLIIARDASGQVQGFDRFTTAGGGSDYSLDVPWRRRGAPNGIDERLSVDMITAAKEAGAQRLSLAFAAFPEIFDAAHRSRPQRLFYLLIHLLDPFISLESLYRYLCKFHALDERRYALVSLTQIVPLLLVLLSLEFMPRRRGLPEGSRR
;
A
#
# COMPACT_ATOMS: atom_id res chain seq x y z
N MET A 1 -5.98 -5.18 0.10
CA MET A 1 -6.23 -3.87 -0.53
C MET A 1 -7.67 -3.82 -0.99
N SER A 2 -8.41 -2.77 -0.66
CA SER A 2 -9.81 -2.62 -1.13
C SER A 2 -9.78 -2.18 -2.60
N LEU A 3 -9.63 -3.15 -3.49
CA LEU A 3 -9.35 -2.97 -4.92
C LEU A 3 -10.55 -2.52 -5.77
N ASP A 4 -11.71 -2.28 -5.15
CA ASP A 4 -12.95 -1.96 -5.85
C ASP A 4 -13.47 -0.56 -5.44
N GLY A 5 -13.76 0.28 -6.44
CA GLY A 5 -14.44 1.57 -6.26
C GLY A 5 -13.60 2.76 -5.77
N VAL A 6 -12.35 2.90 -6.25
CA VAL A 6 -11.39 3.94 -5.83
C VAL A 6 -11.96 5.35 -5.75
N LEU A 7 -12.93 5.67 -6.61
CA LEU A 7 -13.55 6.99 -6.72
C LEU A 7 -15.08 6.95 -6.65
N GLU A 8 -15.67 5.86 -6.19
CA GLU A 8 -17.14 5.71 -6.17
C GLU A 8 -17.82 6.54 -5.06
N GLY A 9 -17.05 7.15 -4.14
CA GLY A 9 -17.58 8.01 -3.07
C GLY A 9 -18.49 7.29 -2.07
N LYS A 10 -18.57 5.96 -2.16
CA LYS A 10 -19.54 5.13 -1.43
C LYS A 10 -19.15 4.88 0.03
N TYR A 11 -17.86 5.02 0.35
CA TYR A 11 -17.33 4.66 1.67
C TYR A 11 -17.02 5.91 2.49
N PRO A 12 -17.57 6.05 3.72
CA PRO A 12 -17.25 7.16 4.60
C PRO A 12 -15.79 7.07 5.07
N GLY A 13 -15.21 8.22 5.44
CA GLY A 13 -13.84 8.28 5.95
C GLY A 13 -12.76 8.12 4.89
N VAL A 14 -13.10 8.20 3.60
CA VAL A 14 -12.12 8.21 2.52
C VAL A 14 -11.63 9.64 2.28
N GLN A 15 -10.32 9.83 2.29
CA GLN A 15 -9.63 11.08 1.98
C GLN A 15 -8.73 10.87 0.76
N LEU A 16 -8.71 11.84 -0.14
CA LEU A 16 -7.91 11.81 -1.35
C LEU A 16 -7.00 13.02 -1.37
N ILE A 17 -5.71 12.78 -1.62
CA ILE A 17 -4.75 13.83 -1.92
C ILE A 17 -4.23 13.64 -3.33
N ILE A 18 -4.18 14.72 -4.11
CA ILE A 18 -3.91 14.68 -5.54
C ILE A 18 -2.74 15.62 -5.83
N ALA A 19 -1.69 15.07 -6.45
CA ALA A 19 -0.56 15.84 -6.94
C ALA A 19 -0.86 16.36 -8.34
N ARG A 20 -0.74 17.68 -8.52
CA ARG A 20 -0.85 18.35 -9.82
C ARG A 20 0.46 19.05 -10.15
N ASP A 21 0.82 19.07 -11.43
CA ASP A 21 1.94 19.88 -11.91
C ASP A 21 1.54 21.35 -12.11
N ALA A 22 2.49 22.18 -12.54
CA ALA A 22 2.27 23.60 -12.79
C ALA A 22 1.24 23.89 -13.89
N SER A 23 0.95 22.91 -14.77
CA SER A 23 -0.09 23.01 -15.79
C SER A 23 -1.48 22.57 -15.28
N GLY A 24 -1.56 22.10 -14.02
CA GLY A 24 -2.78 21.57 -13.39
C GLY A 24 -3.04 20.10 -13.71
N GLN A 25 -2.16 19.44 -14.46
CA GLN A 25 -2.30 18.04 -14.83
C GLN A 25 -2.01 17.12 -13.63
N VAL A 26 -2.85 16.09 -13.46
CA VAL A 26 -2.70 15.13 -12.36
C VAL A 26 -1.52 14.21 -12.64
N GLN A 27 -0.58 14.19 -11.69
CA GLN A 27 0.64 13.39 -11.75
C GLN A 27 0.61 12.18 -10.81
N GLY A 28 -0.24 12.22 -9.77
CA GLY A 28 -0.47 11.10 -8.86
C GLY A 28 -1.58 11.42 -7.87
N PHE A 29 -2.04 10.42 -7.15
CA PHE A 29 -2.94 10.56 -6.01
C PHE A 29 -2.68 9.46 -5.00
N ASP A 30 -2.93 9.77 -3.73
CA ASP A 30 -2.97 8.80 -2.65
C ASP A 30 -4.36 8.81 -2.01
N ARG A 31 -4.87 7.60 -1.75
CA ARG A 31 -6.11 7.38 -1.01
C ARG A 31 -5.80 6.96 0.41
N PHE A 32 -6.37 7.70 1.36
CA PHE A 32 -6.34 7.40 2.78
C PHE A 32 -7.73 7.04 3.29
N THR A 33 -7.79 6.16 4.28
CA THR A 33 -9.01 5.84 5.01
C THR A 33 -8.84 6.22 6.47
N THR A 34 -9.94 6.65 7.11
CA THR A 34 -9.94 7.01 8.52
C THR A 34 -10.63 5.96 9.38
N ALA A 35 -10.15 5.81 10.62
CA ALA A 35 -10.75 4.98 11.65
C ALA A 35 -10.77 5.75 12.99
N GLY A 36 -11.43 5.17 14.00
CA GLY A 36 -11.46 5.73 15.36
C GLY A 36 -12.09 7.12 15.45
N GLY A 37 -13.00 7.46 14.53
CA GLY A 37 -13.60 8.80 14.47
C GLY A 37 -12.66 9.89 13.92
N GLY A 38 -11.60 9.51 13.19
CA GLY A 38 -10.60 10.43 12.65
C GLY A 38 -9.29 10.46 13.42
N SER A 39 -9.12 9.63 14.45
CA SER A 39 -7.86 9.51 15.19
C SER A 39 -6.76 8.82 14.38
N ASP A 40 -7.14 7.93 13.46
CA ASP A 40 -6.21 7.06 12.74
C ASP A 40 -6.44 7.17 11.24
N TYR A 41 -5.36 7.42 10.50
CA TYR A 41 -5.34 7.44 9.04
C TYR A 41 -4.53 6.24 8.53
N SER A 42 -4.97 5.62 7.44
CA SER A 42 -4.24 4.55 6.77
C SER A 42 -4.16 4.79 5.28
N LEU A 43 -2.95 4.74 4.72
CA LEU A 43 -2.74 4.70 3.27
C LEU A 43 -3.30 3.38 2.73
N ASP A 44 -4.17 3.48 1.72
CA ASP A 44 -4.80 2.32 1.10
C ASP A 44 -4.34 2.11 -0.34
N VAL A 45 -4.40 3.16 -1.17
CA VAL A 45 -3.98 3.08 -2.57
C VAL A 45 -3.13 4.29 -2.95
N PRO A 46 -1.82 4.09 -3.17
CA PRO A 46 -1.00 5.05 -3.90
C PRO A 46 -1.10 4.79 -5.40
N TRP A 47 -1.24 5.86 -6.19
CA TRP A 47 -1.17 5.78 -7.65
C TRP A 47 -0.38 6.95 -8.21
N ARG A 48 0.54 6.64 -9.11
CA ARG A 48 1.36 7.63 -9.79
C ARG A 48 1.34 7.41 -11.30
N ARG A 49 1.23 8.51 -12.04
CA ARG A 49 1.29 8.49 -13.50
C ARG A 49 2.67 8.04 -13.97
N ARG A 50 2.70 7.22 -15.02
CA ARG A 50 3.97 6.84 -15.66
C ARG A 50 4.68 8.08 -16.20
N GLY A 51 5.95 8.25 -15.83
CA GLY A 51 6.76 9.41 -16.20
C GLY A 51 6.57 10.64 -15.30
N ALA A 52 5.76 10.54 -14.23
CA ALA A 52 5.67 11.62 -13.27
C ALA A 52 7.00 11.85 -12.53
N PRO A 53 7.32 13.09 -12.13
CA PRO A 53 8.51 13.42 -11.35
C PRO A 53 8.69 12.51 -10.13
N ASN A 54 9.94 12.26 -9.76
CA ASN A 54 10.28 11.57 -8.52
C ASN A 54 9.93 12.45 -7.31
N GLY A 55 9.61 11.85 -6.16
CA GLY A 55 9.30 12.57 -4.92
C GLY A 55 7.81 12.89 -4.70
N ILE A 56 6.92 12.51 -5.64
CA ILE A 56 5.49 12.77 -5.51
C ILE A 56 4.88 12.01 -4.33
N ASP A 57 5.20 10.72 -4.21
CA ASP A 57 4.63 9.86 -3.15
C ASP A 57 5.07 10.37 -1.76
N GLU A 58 6.34 10.79 -1.64
CA GLU A 58 6.85 11.40 -0.41
C GLU A 58 6.18 12.75 -0.11
N ARG A 59 6.01 13.59 -1.12
CA ARG A 59 5.35 14.89 -0.96
C ARG A 59 3.90 14.72 -0.50
N LEU A 60 3.15 13.84 -1.17
CA LEU A 60 1.76 13.55 -0.82
C LEU A 60 1.65 13.01 0.60
N SER A 61 2.58 12.14 1.02
CA SER A 61 2.57 11.62 2.38
C SER A 61 2.92 12.67 3.44
N VAL A 62 3.89 13.56 3.19
CA VAL A 62 4.18 14.67 4.12
C VAL A 62 2.99 15.63 4.25
N ASP A 63 2.37 15.97 3.13
CA ASP A 63 1.20 16.86 3.10
C ASP A 63 0.01 16.20 3.83
N MET A 64 -0.20 14.89 3.64
CA MET A 64 -1.24 14.17 4.37
C MET A 64 -0.94 14.02 5.87
N ILE A 65 0.31 13.77 6.26
CA ILE A 65 0.71 13.74 7.68
C ILE A 65 0.40 15.08 8.34
N THR A 66 0.70 16.18 7.64
CA THR A 66 0.41 17.54 8.13
C THR A 66 -1.09 17.76 8.27
N ALA A 67 -1.86 17.46 7.23
CA ALA A 67 -3.32 17.61 7.24
C ALA A 67 -4.00 16.72 8.31
N ALA A 68 -3.54 15.48 8.47
CA ALA A 68 -4.05 14.57 9.49
C ALA A 68 -3.77 15.12 10.90
N LYS A 69 -2.56 15.65 11.14
CA LYS A 69 -2.20 16.27 12.41
C LYS A 69 -3.06 17.50 12.72
N GLU A 70 -3.32 18.36 11.73
CA GLU A 70 -4.21 19.51 11.87
C GLU A 70 -5.66 19.10 12.16
N ALA A 71 -6.10 17.96 11.61
CA ALA A 71 -7.40 17.35 11.89
C ALA A 71 -7.47 16.64 13.26
N GLY A 72 -6.38 16.64 14.05
CA GLY A 72 -6.33 16.00 15.37
C GLY A 72 -6.05 14.50 15.35
N ALA A 73 -5.58 13.96 14.22
CA ALA A 73 -5.17 12.56 14.14
C ALA A 73 -3.96 12.29 15.06
N GLN A 74 -3.96 11.11 15.66
CA GLN A 74 -2.87 10.63 16.51
C GLN A 74 -1.86 9.80 15.70
N ARG A 75 -2.33 9.09 14.67
CA ARG A 75 -1.52 8.13 13.92
C ARG A 75 -1.87 8.17 12.44
N LEU A 76 -0.84 8.04 11.62
CA LEU A 76 -0.97 7.80 10.19
C LEU A 76 -0.13 6.58 9.82
N SER A 77 -0.80 5.49 9.45
CA SER A 77 -0.15 4.30 8.93
C SER A 77 0.09 4.48 7.44
N LEU A 78 1.34 4.34 7.02
CA LEU A 78 1.68 4.14 5.63
C LEU A 78 1.44 2.66 5.24
N ALA A 79 1.98 2.28 4.09
CA ALA A 79 1.99 0.90 3.63
C ALA A 79 2.81 -0.03 4.57
N PHE A 80 2.61 -1.33 4.39
CA PHE A 80 3.34 -2.36 5.14
C PHE A 80 4.35 -3.05 4.23
N ALA A 81 5.63 -3.01 4.60
CA ALA A 81 6.65 -3.86 3.99
C ALA A 81 6.73 -5.18 4.77
N ALA A 82 6.36 -6.28 4.13
CA ALA A 82 6.60 -7.60 4.68
C ALA A 82 8.10 -7.95 4.62
N PHE A 83 8.60 -8.61 5.66
CA PHE A 83 9.96 -9.15 5.75
C PHE A 83 11.14 -8.15 5.67
N PRO A 84 11.16 -7.08 6.48
CA PRO A 84 12.29 -6.13 6.51
C PRO A 84 13.63 -6.82 6.86
N GLU A 85 13.58 -7.85 7.72
CA GLU A 85 14.74 -8.60 8.21
C GLU A 85 15.51 -9.34 7.09
N ILE A 86 14.88 -9.62 5.94
CA ILE A 86 15.52 -10.29 4.80
C ILE A 86 16.43 -9.33 4.02
N PHE A 87 16.13 -8.03 4.05
CA PHE A 87 16.95 -6.99 3.42
C PHE A 87 18.14 -6.58 4.30
N ASP A 88 18.04 -6.75 5.61
CA ASP A 88 19.04 -6.30 6.60
C ASP A 88 20.08 -7.38 6.97
N ALA A 89 19.88 -8.64 6.55
CA ALA A 89 20.73 -9.75 6.97
C ALA A 89 22.09 -9.79 6.23
N ALA A 90 23.13 -9.26 6.88
CA ALA A 90 24.53 -9.36 6.45
C ALA A 90 25.10 -10.79 6.48
N HIS A 91 24.47 -11.75 7.18
CA HIS A 91 24.95 -13.14 7.31
C HIS A 91 23.82 -14.13 6.99
N ARG A 92 23.79 -14.65 5.75
CA ARG A 92 22.70 -15.51 5.25
C ARG A 92 22.98 -17.00 5.48
N SER A 93 22.09 -17.66 6.20
CA SER A 93 22.02 -19.13 6.27
C SER A 93 21.40 -19.73 4.99
N ARG A 94 21.68 -21.01 4.69
CA ARG A 94 21.18 -21.71 3.48
C ARG A 94 19.65 -21.65 3.26
N PRO A 95 18.77 -21.79 4.27
CA PRO A 95 17.32 -21.66 4.07
C PRO A 95 16.89 -20.21 3.79
N GLN A 96 17.52 -19.21 4.41
CA GLN A 96 17.26 -17.79 4.13
C GLN A 96 17.59 -17.43 2.68
N ARG A 97 18.57 -18.11 2.06
CA ARG A 97 18.92 -17.91 0.65
C ARG A 97 17.84 -18.39 -0.32
N LEU A 98 17.11 -19.46 0.02
CA LEU A 98 16.00 -19.98 -0.78
C LEU A 98 14.78 -19.05 -0.70
N PHE A 99 14.43 -18.60 0.51
CA PHE A 99 13.36 -17.60 0.71
C PHE A 99 13.70 -16.26 0.04
N TYR A 100 14.96 -15.81 0.13
CA TYR A 100 15.42 -14.63 -0.59
C TYR A 100 15.20 -14.78 -2.10
N LEU A 101 15.53 -15.93 -2.68
CA LEU A 101 15.36 -16.17 -4.12
C LEU A 101 13.88 -16.19 -4.55
N LEU A 102 13.01 -16.80 -3.74
CA LEU A 102 11.56 -16.82 -3.97
C LEU A 102 10.92 -15.43 -3.86
N ILE A 103 11.35 -14.63 -2.88
CA ILE A 103 10.88 -13.25 -2.69
C ILE A 103 11.41 -12.35 -3.82
N HIS A 104 12.67 -12.52 -4.23
CA HIS A 104 13.25 -11.75 -5.34
C HIS A 104 12.60 -12.11 -6.68
N LEU A 105 12.09 -13.34 -6.84
CA LEU A 105 11.29 -13.74 -8.00
C LEU A 105 9.91 -13.06 -8.01
N LEU A 106 9.35 -12.74 -6.83
CA LEU A 106 8.09 -12.00 -6.66
C LEU A 106 8.28 -10.46 -6.63
N ASP A 107 9.51 -9.97 -6.47
CA ASP A 107 9.84 -8.55 -6.37
C ASP A 107 9.41 -7.71 -7.59
N PRO A 108 9.50 -8.22 -8.85
CA PRO A 108 8.94 -7.51 -10.01
C PRO A 108 7.42 -7.32 -9.94
N PHE A 109 6.71 -8.15 -9.15
CA PHE A 109 5.25 -8.09 -9.03
C PHE A 109 4.77 -7.15 -7.92
N ILE A 110 5.61 -6.82 -6.93
CA ILE A 110 5.18 -6.08 -5.72
C ILE A 110 6.07 -4.86 -5.39
N SER A 111 7.22 -4.68 -6.06
CA SER A 111 8.15 -3.56 -5.81
C SER A 111 8.57 -3.44 -4.33
N LEU A 112 8.88 -4.56 -3.69
CA LEU A 112 9.10 -4.63 -2.23
C LEU A 112 10.32 -3.79 -1.80
N GLU A 113 11.40 -3.81 -2.59
CA GLU A 113 12.60 -3.01 -2.27
C GLU A 113 12.29 -1.51 -2.29
N SER A 114 11.55 -1.04 -3.30
CA SER A 114 11.15 0.38 -3.39
C SER A 114 10.25 0.77 -2.22
N LEU A 115 9.31 -0.11 -1.86
CA LEU A 115 8.41 0.09 -0.72
C LEU A 115 9.18 0.13 0.61
N TYR A 116 10.14 -0.78 0.81
CA TYR A 116 10.99 -0.78 2.00
C TYR A 116 11.77 0.53 2.12
N ARG A 117 12.47 0.94 1.05
CA ARG A 117 13.22 2.21 1.02
C ARG A 117 12.31 3.42 1.26
N TYR A 118 11.08 3.38 0.76
CA TYR A 118 10.08 4.40 1.00
C TYR A 118 9.72 4.50 2.48
N LEU A 119 9.38 3.39 3.13
CA LEU A 119 9.02 3.37 4.56
C LEU A 119 10.18 3.78 5.48
N CYS A 120 11.42 3.43 5.12
CA CYS A 120 12.61 3.87 5.84
C CYS A 120 12.73 5.39 5.92
N LYS A 121 12.33 6.14 4.87
CA LYS A 121 12.37 7.61 4.86
C LYS A 121 11.51 8.23 5.98
N PHE A 122 10.45 7.53 6.37
CA PHE A 122 9.49 7.97 7.38
C PHE A 122 9.70 7.30 8.75
N HIS A 123 10.71 6.45 8.90
CA HIS A 123 10.91 5.62 10.10
C HIS A 123 9.65 4.80 10.45
N ALA A 124 8.90 4.36 9.44
CA ALA A 124 7.58 3.74 9.60
C ALA A 124 7.62 2.21 9.78
N LEU A 125 8.77 1.65 10.19
CA LEU A 125 9.02 0.20 10.27
C LEU A 125 9.00 -0.37 11.70
N ASP A 126 8.76 0.45 12.72
CA ASP A 126 8.91 0.04 14.12
C ASP A 126 7.86 -0.99 14.59
N GLU A 127 6.71 -1.07 13.91
CA GLU A 127 5.59 -1.92 14.31
C GLU A 127 5.61 -3.30 13.62
N ARG A 128 5.62 -4.37 14.44
CA ARG A 128 5.59 -5.76 13.95
C ARG A 128 4.15 -6.21 13.70
N ARG A 129 3.91 -6.80 12.52
CA ARG A 129 2.63 -7.42 12.16
C ARG A 129 2.80 -8.93 12.02
N TYR A 130 1.91 -9.71 12.65
CA TYR A 130 1.93 -11.17 12.64
C TYR A 130 0.68 -11.74 11.97
N ALA A 131 0.85 -12.82 11.22
CA ALA A 131 -0.25 -13.61 10.68
C ALA A 131 -0.30 -14.95 11.41
N LEU A 132 -1.43 -15.24 12.05
CA LEU A 132 -1.65 -16.53 12.69
C LEU A 132 -2.21 -17.51 11.64
N VAL A 133 -1.45 -18.55 11.34
CA VAL A 133 -1.83 -19.57 10.36
C VAL A 133 -1.69 -20.96 10.94
N SER A 134 -2.67 -21.82 10.68
CA SER A 134 -2.53 -23.25 10.97
C SER A 134 -1.63 -23.88 9.91
N LEU A 135 -0.63 -24.67 10.34
CA LEU A 135 0.26 -25.41 9.45
C LEU A 135 -0.50 -26.29 8.45
N THR A 136 -1.62 -26.88 8.89
CA THR A 136 -2.48 -27.74 8.05
C THR A 136 -3.17 -26.97 6.92
N GLN A 137 -3.28 -25.64 7.04
CA GLN A 137 -4.02 -24.80 6.11
C GLN A 137 -3.11 -23.99 5.18
N ILE A 138 -1.78 -24.12 5.28
CA ILE A 138 -0.85 -23.31 4.49
C ILE A 138 -1.07 -23.49 2.99
N VAL A 139 -1.17 -24.73 2.50
CA VAL A 139 -1.33 -25.01 1.07
C VAL A 139 -2.65 -24.45 0.52
N PRO A 140 -3.83 -24.73 1.10
CA PRO A 140 -5.08 -24.16 0.60
C PRO A 140 -5.12 -22.63 0.75
N LEU A 141 -4.56 -22.07 1.83
CA LEU A 141 -4.49 -20.63 2.02
C LEU A 141 -3.64 -19.97 0.93
N LEU A 142 -2.49 -20.54 0.60
CA LEU A 142 -1.60 -20.03 -0.43
C LEU A 142 -2.26 -20.07 -1.81
N LEU A 143 -2.99 -21.14 -2.14
CA LEU A 143 -3.76 -21.23 -3.38
C LEU A 143 -4.83 -20.14 -3.47
N VAL A 144 -5.58 -19.91 -2.39
CA VAL A 144 -6.62 -18.87 -2.33
C VAL A 144 -6.02 -17.47 -2.43
N LEU A 145 -4.97 -17.17 -1.64
CA LEU A 145 -4.33 -15.85 -1.64
C LEU A 145 -3.73 -15.52 -3.01
N LEU A 146 -3.00 -16.45 -3.63
CA LEU A 146 -2.46 -16.25 -4.99
C LEU A 146 -3.59 -16.08 -6.02
N SER A 147 -4.67 -16.85 -5.90
CA SER A 147 -5.81 -16.70 -6.81
C SER A 147 -6.46 -15.32 -6.64
N LEU A 148 -6.64 -14.84 -5.41
CA LEU A 148 -7.24 -13.53 -5.16
C LEU A 148 -6.34 -12.36 -5.60
N GLU A 149 -5.03 -12.48 -5.42
CA GLU A 149 -4.08 -11.43 -5.77
C GLU A 149 -3.88 -11.33 -7.28
N PHE A 150 -3.79 -12.47 -7.97
CA PHE A 150 -3.38 -12.51 -9.38
C PHE A 150 -4.52 -12.81 -10.37
N MET A 151 -5.71 -13.26 -9.93
CA MET A 151 -6.83 -13.42 -10.86
C MET A 151 -7.46 -12.05 -11.20
N PRO A 152 -7.58 -11.70 -12.49
CA PRO A 152 -8.29 -10.50 -12.90
C PRO A 152 -9.77 -10.61 -12.53
N ARG A 153 -10.25 -9.77 -11.61
CA ARG A 153 -11.69 -9.61 -11.40
C ARG A 153 -12.30 -8.96 -12.65
N ARG A 154 -13.30 -9.62 -13.26
CA ARG A 154 -14.13 -9.00 -14.31
C ARG A 154 -14.94 -7.87 -13.67
N ARG A 155 -14.56 -6.63 -13.94
CA ARG A 155 -15.32 -5.44 -13.55
C ARG A 155 -16.60 -5.39 -14.37
N GLY A 156 -17.74 -5.65 -13.74
CA GLY A 156 -19.02 -5.21 -14.27
C GLY A 156 -19.11 -3.70 -14.08
N LEU A 157 -18.90 -2.92 -15.14
CA LEU A 157 -19.32 -1.52 -15.15
C LEU A 157 -20.84 -1.53 -14.94
N PRO A 158 -21.40 -0.89 -13.91
CA PRO A 158 -22.85 -0.68 -13.88
C PRO A 158 -23.19 0.18 -15.09
N GLU A 159 -23.92 -0.39 -16.05
CA GLU A 159 -24.52 0.35 -17.14
C GLU A 159 -25.42 1.44 -16.55
N GLY A 160 -25.08 2.68 -16.86
CA GLY A 160 -26.01 3.80 -16.98
C GLY A 160 -27.00 4.04 -15.83
N SER A 161 -26.65 4.96 -14.92
CA SER A 161 -27.66 5.86 -14.35
C SER A 161 -27.43 7.27 -14.88
N ARG A 162 -27.80 7.48 -16.15
CA ARG A 162 -28.24 8.81 -16.61
C ARG A 162 -29.66 9.01 -16.09
N ARG A 163 -29.84 9.84 -15.06
CA ARG A 163 -30.96 10.80 -14.93
C ARG A 163 -30.52 11.93 -14.01
#